data_AF-A0A2V8UH70-F1
#
_entry.id   AF-A0A2V8UH70-F1
#
_cell.length_a   1.000
_cell.length_b   1.000
_cell.length_c   1.000
_cell.angle_alpha   90.00
_cell.angle_beta   90.00
_cell.angle_gamma   90.00
#
_symmetry.space_group_name_H-M   'P 1'
#
loop_
_entity.id
_entity.type
_entity.pdbx_description
1 polymer ?
#
loop_
_entity_poly.entity_id
_entity_poly.type
_entity_poly.pdbx_seq_one_letter_code
_entity_poly.pdbx_strand_id
1 'polypeptide(L)'
;MKETATAPVIVVGRVLAVQKKERVPDGSLPWKATDGPWRERLWRQKPLFDRFLVSNDLHPGSWRGETLAMTAEIQVLRSCTGSGEPIAVNRLQMHFLAYGPSVTRTVNSYPPPLPHLETGQVLIFPFQENKNSASDLWQLTADSGADLTIPARAETTDSGPAPATARAFLVHEIANSLSQGTPREVSAVAGYLAGQYEDLTGELMPLLEHAIGDERPQWAEVATNLLAAQGIPRPGVADLLSAKAEPRDWPGRQSLFLAQAALQKLKASPETDTLLIKTWIAEAPLHAWGSANSLLEYADNPVTTETLRQALQNDVAGSSYIAWTLANTGHRATLSEALARALKVADRPDTDLTDLQGAAALLRDHGSDQQLKQLAGLVRKYQTADRNFYHVLWQYATESGSPREARVLASRCAARSMRGVRRDAVLRYRR
;
A
#
# COMPACT_ATOMS: atom_id res chain seq x y z
N MET A 1 26.21 10.55 28.51
CA MET A 1 25.18 9.78 29.24
C MET A 1 24.12 9.36 28.25
N LYS A 2 24.06 8.08 27.87
CA LYS A 2 22.98 7.56 27.02
C LYS A 2 21.75 7.44 27.91
N GLU A 3 20.74 8.27 27.66
CA GLU A 3 19.39 8.02 28.20
C GLU A 3 19.00 6.59 27.84
N THR A 4 18.87 5.75 28.87
CA THR A 4 18.20 4.46 28.76
C THR A 4 16.73 4.74 28.49
N ALA A 5 16.38 4.96 27.22
CA ALA A 5 15.01 5.16 26.81
C ALA A 5 14.19 3.92 27.23
N THR A 6 13.16 4.14 28.06
CA THR A 6 12.25 3.11 28.55
C THR A 6 11.58 2.35 27.40
N ALA A 7 11.18 1.11 27.65
CA ALA A 7 10.52 0.27 26.66
C ALA A 7 9.20 0.94 26.21
N PRO A 8 8.89 0.93 24.90
CA PRO A 8 7.67 1.56 24.40
C PRO A 8 6.43 0.86 24.94
N VAL A 9 5.36 1.63 25.11
CA VAL A 9 4.03 1.12 25.42
C VAL A 9 3.33 0.77 24.11
N ILE A 10 2.95 -0.49 23.92
CA ILE A 10 2.31 -0.95 22.67
C ILE A 10 0.81 -1.05 22.91
N VAL A 11 0.02 -0.41 22.05
CA VAL A 11 -1.44 -0.40 22.14
C VAL A 11 -2.04 -0.84 20.83
N VAL A 12 -2.90 -1.86 20.86
CA VAL A 12 -3.85 -2.09 19.78
C VAL A 12 -5.07 -1.24 20.04
N GLY A 13 -5.36 -0.30 19.14
CA GLY A 13 -6.42 0.66 19.35
C GLY A 13 -7.24 0.94 18.10
N ARG A 14 -8.51 1.31 18.32
CA ARG A 14 -9.41 1.79 17.27
C ARG A 14 -9.44 3.32 17.28
N VAL A 15 -9.21 3.94 16.13
CA VAL A 15 -9.33 5.39 15.96
C VAL A 15 -10.82 5.76 16.00
N LEU A 16 -11.25 6.52 16.99
CA LEU A 16 -12.63 6.98 17.15
C LEU A 16 -12.88 8.32 16.45
N ALA A 17 -11.89 9.21 16.50
CA ALA A 17 -11.96 10.53 15.88
C ALA A 17 -10.56 11.07 15.60
N VAL A 18 -10.44 11.88 14.55
CA VAL A 18 -9.22 12.64 14.23
C VAL A 18 -9.60 14.12 14.14
N GLN A 19 -8.91 14.95 14.93
CA GLN A 19 -9.17 16.38 15.06
C GLN A 19 -7.94 17.19 14.64
N LYS A 20 -8.17 18.23 13.85
CA LYS A 20 -7.16 19.22 13.48
C LYS A 20 -7.04 20.24 14.60
N LYS A 21 -5.83 20.43 15.15
CA LYS A 21 -5.58 21.50 16.12
C LYS A 21 -5.00 22.73 15.42
N GLU A 22 -3.75 22.70 14.96
CA GLU A 22 -3.06 23.90 14.47
C GLU A 22 -2.03 23.61 13.37
N ARG A 23 -1.68 24.65 12.58
CA ARG A 23 -0.58 24.57 11.61
C ARG A 23 0.75 24.71 12.33
N VAL A 24 1.68 23.79 12.10
CA VAL A 24 3.02 23.86 12.69
C VAL A 24 3.83 24.91 11.91
N PRO A 25 4.44 25.92 12.58
CA PRO A 25 5.26 26.93 11.90
C PRO A 25 6.45 26.31 11.17
N ASP A 26 6.71 26.78 9.95
CA ASP A 26 7.85 26.34 9.13
C ASP A 26 9.18 26.51 9.91
N GLY A 27 9.96 25.42 10.00
CA GLY A 27 11.28 25.42 10.66
C GLY A 27 11.29 25.15 12.17
N SER A 28 10.14 24.87 12.79
CA SER A 28 10.04 24.55 14.23
C SER A 28 10.30 23.09 14.58
N LEU A 29 10.36 22.19 13.59
CA LEU A 29 10.72 20.78 13.79
C LEU A 29 12.17 20.56 13.38
N PRO A 30 13.07 20.18 14.32
CA PRO A 30 14.42 19.78 13.98
C PRO A 30 14.33 18.38 13.34
N TRP A 31 14.11 18.34 12.03
CA TRP A 31 14.10 17.08 11.29
C TRP A 31 15.45 16.38 11.44
N LYS A 32 15.47 15.30 12.23
CA LYS A 32 16.28 14.15 11.91
C LYS A 32 15.30 13.07 11.51
N ALA A 33 15.41 12.63 10.27
CA ALA A 33 14.84 11.37 9.85
C ALA A 33 15.38 10.26 10.76
N THR A 34 14.68 9.96 11.84
CA THR A 34 14.96 8.78 12.65
C THR A 34 13.89 7.78 12.31
N ASP A 35 14.28 6.73 11.60
CA ASP A 35 13.52 5.49 11.62
C ASP A 35 13.23 5.17 13.08
N GLY A 36 11.94 5.04 13.43
CA GLY A 36 11.52 5.09 14.81
C GLY A 36 12.40 4.17 15.68
N PRO A 37 13.06 4.70 16.73
CA PRO A 37 14.06 3.95 17.52
C PRO A 37 13.48 2.72 18.25
N TRP A 38 12.17 2.45 18.13
CA TRP A 38 11.53 1.23 18.59
C TRP A 38 11.72 0.06 17.62
N ARG A 39 11.84 0.28 16.30
CA ARG A 39 12.09 -0.78 15.30
C ARG A 39 13.48 -1.38 15.44
N GLU A 40 14.47 -0.52 15.64
CA GLU A 40 15.85 -0.91 15.98
C GLU A 40 15.89 -1.83 17.21
N ARG A 41 15.02 -1.58 18.19
CA ARG A 41 15.00 -2.31 19.46
C ARG A 41 14.15 -3.58 19.42
N LEU A 42 12.99 -3.56 18.76
CA LEU A 42 12.04 -4.68 18.73
C LEU A 42 12.30 -5.65 17.58
N TRP A 43 12.76 -5.17 16.43
CA TRP A 43 13.03 -5.96 15.22
C TRP A 43 14.53 -6.04 14.86
N ARG A 44 15.42 -5.49 15.68
CA ARG A 44 16.88 -5.44 15.43
C ARG A 44 17.27 -4.84 14.05
N GLN A 45 16.45 -3.95 13.50
CA GLN A 45 16.67 -3.35 12.16
C GLN A 45 17.53 -2.10 12.24
N LYS A 46 18.46 -1.86 11.31
CA LYS A 46 19.11 -0.54 11.14
C LYS A 46 18.19 0.42 10.34
N PRO A 47 18.41 1.75 10.41
CA PRO A 47 17.59 2.75 9.73
C PRO A 47 17.38 2.46 8.23
N LEU A 48 16.12 2.51 7.77
CA LEU A 48 15.69 2.58 6.37
C LEU A 48 16.35 3.73 5.60
N PHE A 49 16.67 4.84 6.29
CA PHE A 49 17.26 6.02 5.66
C PHE A 49 18.64 5.79 5.01
N ASP A 50 19.36 4.73 5.40
CA ASP A 50 20.73 4.50 4.89
C ASP A 50 20.79 3.76 3.54
N ARG A 51 19.68 3.20 3.00
CA ARG A 51 19.80 2.30 1.83
C ARG A 51 18.79 2.38 0.70
N PHE A 52 17.65 3.05 0.84
CA PHE A 52 16.74 3.28 -0.30
C PHE A 52 17.15 4.45 -1.22
N LEU A 53 18.25 5.14 -0.89
CA LEU A 53 18.81 6.24 -1.68
C LEU A 53 20.23 5.91 -2.15
N VAL A 54 20.38 4.89 -2.99
CA VAL A 54 21.59 4.77 -3.80
C VAL A 54 21.37 5.62 -5.07
N SER A 55 22.09 6.75 -5.11
CA SER A 55 22.32 7.64 -6.26
C SER A 55 21.27 8.73 -6.54
N ASN A 56 21.39 9.86 -5.85
CA ASN A 56 21.90 11.12 -6.43
C ASN A 56 21.58 12.28 -5.48
N ASP A 57 22.63 12.88 -4.90
CA ASP A 57 22.67 14.27 -4.41
C ASP A 57 21.40 14.84 -3.75
N LEU A 58 20.82 14.14 -2.79
CA LEU A 58 19.97 14.78 -1.79
C LEU A 58 20.90 15.52 -0.83
N HIS A 59 21.20 16.78 -1.17
CA HIS A 59 21.63 17.74 -0.17
C HIS A 59 20.68 17.66 1.05
N PRO A 60 21.17 17.85 2.27
CA PRO A 60 20.33 18.06 3.46
C PRO A 60 19.59 19.40 3.31
N GLY A 61 18.68 19.46 2.35
CA GLY A 61 17.77 20.56 2.10
C GLY A 61 16.53 20.31 2.94
N SER A 62 16.21 21.27 3.80
CA SER A 62 14.97 21.31 4.57
C SER A 62 13.76 20.98 3.68
N TRP A 63 13.10 19.87 3.93
CA TRP A 63 11.77 19.63 3.39
C TRP A 63 10.83 20.73 3.90
N ARG A 64 10.18 21.46 2.98
CA ARG A 64 9.16 22.47 3.29
C ARG A 64 7.82 21.98 2.77
N GLY A 65 7.19 21.10 3.52
CA GLY A 65 5.79 20.74 3.36
C GLY A 65 5.00 21.26 4.54
N GLU A 66 3.82 21.84 4.29
CA GLU A 66 2.91 22.19 5.39
C GLU A 66 2.66 20.94 6.22
N THR A 67 2.90 21.03 7.51
CA THR A 67 2.64 19.96 8.48
C THR A 67 1.65 20.47 9.52
N LEU A 68 0.70 19.62 9.89
CA LEU A 68 -0.36 19.92 10.84
C LEU A 68 -0.14 19.11 12.11
N ALA A 69 -0.31 19.77 13.26
CA ALA A 69 -0.40 19.10 14.55
C ALA A 69 -1.84 18.59 14.71
N MET A 70 -1.97 17.28 14.86
CA MET A 70 -3.24 16.58 14.93
C MET A 70 -3.43 15.89 16.27
N THR A 71 -4.67 15.60 16.61
CA THR A 71 -5.00 14.75 17.76
C THR A 71 -5.97 13.65 17.32
N ALA A 72 -5.74 12.43 17.79
CA ALA A 72 -6.66 11.31 17.61
C ALA A 72 -7.19 10.82 18.95
N GLU A 73 -8.48 10.47 19.01
CA GLU A 73 -9.05 9.71 20.12
C GLU A 73 -8.97 8.22 19.78
N ILE A 74 -8.32 7.45 20.64
CA ILE A 74 -8.05 6.03 20.46
C ILE A 74 -8.78 5.24 21.54
N GLN A 75 -9.63 4.29 21.13
CA GLN A 75 -10.16 3.28 22.03
C GLN A 75 -9.13 2.17 22.18
N VAL A 76 -8.70 1.89 23.42
CA VAL A 76 -7.79 0.79 23.71
C VAL A 76 -8.54 -0.53 23.62
N LEU A 77 -8.04 -1.45 22.80
CA LEU A 77 -8.56 -2.81 22.69
C LEU A 77 -7.68 -3.78 23.47
N ARG A 78 -6.36 -3.68 23.27
CA ARG A 78 -5.34 -4.50 23.92
C ARG A 78 -4.08 -3.66 24.10
N SER A 79 -3.23 -4.03 25.05
CA SER A 79 -1.97 -3.32 25.28
C SER A 79 -0.90 -4.21 25.90
N CYS A 80 0.36 -3.92 25.59
CA CYS A 80 1.54 -4.51 26.20
C CYS A 80 2.45 -3.40 26.71
N THR A 81 2.81 -3.47 28.00
CA THR A 81 3.69 -2.50 28.66
C THR A 81 4.95 -3.20 29.15
N GLY A 82 6.00 -2.43 29.47
CA GLY A 82 7.24 -2.99 30.04
C GLY A 82 7.06 -3.69 31.39
N SER A 83 5.99 -3.39 32.13
CA SER A 83 5.64 -4.07 33.38
C SER A 83 4.83 -5.37 33.17
N GLY A 84 4.33 -5.60 31.95
CA GLY A 84 3.42 -6.70 31.64
C GLY A 84 1.96 -6.45 32.05
N GLU A 85 1.67 -5.36 32.76
CA GLU A 85 0.30 -4.97 33.11
C GLU A 85 -0.36 -4.17 31.99
N PRO A 86 -1.60 -4.51 31.58
CA PRO A 86 -2.33 -3.72 30.59
C PRO A 86 -2.56 -2.28 31.06
N ILE A 87 -2.70 -1.35 30.12
CA ILE A 87 -3.09 0.03 30.41
C ILE A 87 -4.51 0.04 30.98
N ALA A 88 -4.70 0.66 32.15
CA ALA A 88 -5.99 0.71 32.83
C ALA A 88 -7.04 1.64 32.16
N VAL A 89 -6.62 2.44 31.18
CA VAL A 89 -7.46 3.43 30.51
C VAL A 89 -8.04 2.85 29.21
N ASN A 90 -9.36 2.98 29.02
CA ASN A 90 -10.04 2.48 27.82
C ASN A 90 -9.98 3.46 26.64
N ARG A 91 -9.57 4.71 26.87
CA ARG A 91 -9.46 5.75 25.86
C ARG A 91 -8.21 6.58 26.07
N LEU A 92 -7.52 6.88 24.97
CA LEU A 92 -6.32 7.70 24.95
C LEU A 92 -6.52 8.84 23.95
N GLN A 93 -6.00 10.02 24.27
CA GLN A 93 -5.81 11.08 23.28
C GLN A 93 -4.35 11.10 22.85
N MET A 94 -4.11 10.96 21.55
CA MET A 94 -2.77 10.92 20.96
C MET A 94 -2.52 12.16 20.13
N HIS A 95 -1.34 12.76 20.27
CA HIS A 95 -0.81 13.77 19.35
C HIS A 95 -0.01 13.10 18.22
N PHE A 96 -0.14 13.61 16.98
CA PHE A 96 0.66 13.18 15.84
C PHE A 96 0.78 14.29 14.77
N LEU A 97 1.72 14.13 13.83
CA LEU A 97 1.88 15.02 12.68
C LEU A 97 1.22 14.45 11.43
N ALA A 98 0.58 15.30 10.63
CA ALA A 98 0.04 14.94 9.32
C ALA A 98 0.39 15.99 8.26
N TYR A 99 0.38 15.60 6.98
CA TYR A 99 0.58 16.56 5.90
C TYR A 99 -0.59 17.52 5.78
N GLY A 100 -0.28 18.79 5.54
CA GLY A 100 -1.24 19.80 5.15
C GLY A 100 -1.73 19.62 3.70
N PRO A 101 -2.87 20.22 3.35
CA PRO A 101 -3.50 20.06 2.03
C PRO A 101 -2.65 20.62 0.88
N SER A 102 -1.64 21.45 1.17
CA SER A 102 -0.74 22.01 0.16
C SER A 102 0.36 21.04 -0.29
N VAL A 103 0.57 19.93 0.42
CA VAL A 103 1.54 18.89 0.03
C VAL A 103 0.92 17.96 -1.00
N THR A 104 1.06 18.31 -2.27
CA THR A 104 0.72 17.41 -3.38
C THR A 104 1.88 16.43 -3.59
N ARG A 105 1.60 15.12 -3.65
CA ARG A 105 2.57 14.07 -4.02
C ARG A 105 3.09 14.29 -5.45
N THR A 106 3.98 15.26 -5.67
CA THR A 106 4.61 15.49 -6.97
C THR A 106 6.04 14.97 -6.97
N VAL A 107 6.21 13.86 -7.69
CA VAL A 107 7.34 13.35 -8.49
C VAL A 107 8.76 13.78 -8.07
N ASN A 108 9.54 12.76 -7.71
CA ASN A 108 11.02 12.68 -7.59
C ASN A 108 11.69 13.04 -6.27
N SER A 109 10.94 13.37 -5.22
CA SER A 109 11.46 13.28 -3.85
C SER A 109 10.28 13.00 -2.90
N TYR A 110 10.23 11.81 -2.32
CA TYR A 110 9.15 11.43 -1.38
C TYR A 110 9.36 12.17 -0.05
N PRO A 111 8.37 12.95 0.44
CA PRO A 111 8.48 13.56 1.76
C PRO A 111 8.55 12.44 2.83
N PRO A 112 9.16 12.69 4.01
CA PRO A 112 9.27 11.67 5.05
C PRO A 112 7.89 11.21 5.50
N PRO A 113 7.53 9.92 5.37
CA PRO A 113 6.16 9.46 5.61
C PRO A 113 5.66 9.85 7.00
N LEU A 114 4.45 10.40 7.04
CA LEU A 114 3.72 10.73 8.27
C LEU A 114 2.60 9.70 8.46
N PRO A 115 2.17 9.43 9.71
CA PRO A 115 1.10 8.46 9.95
C PRO A 115 -0.21 8.96 9.34
N HIS A 116 -0.88 8.09 8.61
CA HIS A 116 -2.19 8.38 8.00
C HIS A 116 -3.28 7.67 8.81
N LEU A 117 -4.05 8.46 9.56
CA LEU A 117 -5.06 7.95 10.47
C LEU A 117 -6.46 8.37 10.04
N GLU A 118 -7.37 7.39 9.98
CA GLU A 118 -8.77 7.57 9.65
C GLU A 118 -9.66 6.96 10.72
N THR A 119 -10.83 7.58 10.93
CA THR A 119 -11.84 7.05 11.86
C THR A 119 -12.22 5.62 11.48
N GLY A 120 -12.26 4.74 12.47
CA GLY A 120 -12.61 3.33 12.34
C GLY A 120 -11.41 2.41 12.11
N GLN A 121 -10.23 2.94 11.75
CA GLN A 121 -9.03 2.12 11.62
C GLN A 121 -8.63 1.48 12.95
N VAL A 122 -8.13 0.25 12.87
CA VAL A 122 -7.58 -0.48 14.00
C VAL A 122 -6.10 -0.71 13.73
N LEU A 123 -5.27 -0.18 14.62
CA LEU A 123 -3.82 -0.13 14.44
C LEU A 123 -3.11 -0.48 15.75
N ILE A 124 -1.88 -0.93 15.63
CA ILE A 124 -0.91 -1.05 16.71
C ILE A 124 -0.10 0.25 16.76
N PHE A 125 -0.17 0.92 17.90
CA PHE A 125 0.49 2.17 18.20
C PHE A 125 1.66 1.94 19.17
N PRO A 126 2.91 2.21 18.75
CA PRO A 126 4.05 2.24 19.64
C PRO A 126 4.15 3.64 20.29
N PHE A 127 3.70 3.74 21.53
CA PHE A 127 3.69 4.98 22.32
C PHE A 127 4.94 5.15 23.18
N GLN A 128 5.32 6.42 23.38
CA GLN A 128 6.24 6.81 24.45
C GLN A 128 5.57 6.60 25.80
N GLU A 129 6.36 6.25 26.82
CA GLU A 129 5.84 6.08 28.17
C GLU A 129 5.28 7.40 28.69
N ASN A 130 3.99 7.39 29.05
CA ASN A 130 3.29 8.56 29.55
C ASN A 130 3.03 8.43 31.05
N LYS A 131 3.80 9.18 31.86
CA LYS A 131 3.74 9.12 33.33
C LYS A 131 2.38 9.53 33.90
N ASN A 132 1.65 10.43 33.22
CA ASN A 132 0.29 10.81 33.61
C ASN A 132 -0.70 10.38 32.52
N SER A 133 -0.85 9.07 32.36
CA SER A 133 -1.70 8.42 31.35
C SER A 133 -3.16 8.91 31.32
N ALA A 134 -3.67 9.47 32.43
CA ALA A 134 -5.03 9.96 32.58
C ALA A 134 -5.25 11.42 32.15
N SER A 135 -4.21 12.25 32.06
CA SER A 135 -4.33 13.69 31.77
C SER A 135 -3.55 14.15 30.54
N ASP A 136 -2.45 13.46 30.22
CA ASP A 136 -1.49 13.95 29.23
C ASP A 136 -1.74 13.30 27.86
N LEU A 137 -1.50 14.06 26.80
CA LEU A 137 -1.57 13.55 25.43
C LEU A 137 -0.46 12.52 25.21
N TRP A 138 -0.85 11.35 24.72
CA TRP A 138 0.06 10.30 24.31
C TRP A 138 0.78 10.69 23.01
N GLN A 139 2.02 10.25 22.86
CA GLN A 139 2.84 10.54 21.69
C GLN A 139 3.36 9.24 21.08
N LEU A 140 3.41 9.19 19.76
CA LEU A 140 4.12 8.12 19.07
C LEU A 140 5.60 8.16 19.44
N THR A 141 6.23 7.00 19.46
CA THR A 141 7.69 6.86 19.61
C THR A 141 8.48 7.54 18.49
N ALA A 142 7.84 7.81 17.35
CA ALA A 142 8.32 8.68 16.30
C ALA A 142 7.14 9.34 15.57
N ASP A 143 7.28 10.62 15.24
CA ASP A 143 6.25 11.39 14.52
C ASP A 143 6.41 11.33 12.98
N SER A 144 7.50 10.73 12.49
CA SER A 144 7.80 10.58 11.06
C SER A 144 8.63 9.32 10.80
N GLY A 145 8.43 8.68 9.65
CA GLY A 145 9.08 7.42 9.29
C GLY A 145 8.09 6.48 8.61
N ALA A 146 8.60 5.47 7.90
CA ALA A 146 7.69 4.50 7.26
C ALA A 146 7.08 3.60 8.34
N ASP A 147 5.82 3.19 8.14
CA ASP A 147 5.16 2.15 8.93
C ASP A 147 5.22 2.40 10.46
N LEU A 148 4.94 3.64 10.88
CA LEU A 148 4.91 4.06 12.29
C LEU A 148 3.84 3.36 13.13
N THR A 149 2.83 2.80 12.44
CA THR A 149 1.76 2.00 13.03
C THR A 149 1.62 0.71 12.23
N ILE A 150 1.05 -0.31 12.84
CA ILE A 150 0.85 -1.63 12.21
C ILE A 150 -0.65 -1.85 12.08
N PRO A 151 -1.19 -2.23 10.91
CA PRO A 151 -2.58 -2.66 10.81
C PRO A 151 -2.86 -3.84 11.75
N ALA A 152 -4.02 -3.83 12.40
CA ALA A 152 -4.42 -4.89 13.31
C ALA A 152 -5.92 -5.15 13.22
N ARG A 153 -6.32 -6.33 13.68
CA ARG A 153 -7.72 -6.72 13.81
C ARG A 153 -8.31 -6.21 15.12
N ALA A 154 -9.59 -5.80 15.11
CA ALA A 154 -10.29 -5.45 16.34
C ALA A 154 -10.54 -6.66 17.25
N GLU A 155 -11.07 -7.73 16.67
CA GLU A 155 -11.50 -8.93 17.37
C GLU A 155 -10.36 -9.94 17.48
N THR A 156 -10.25 -10.59 18.62
CA THR A 156 -9.33 -11.72 18.85
C THR A 156 -10.11 -12.85 19.46
N THR A 157 -10.00 -14.04 18.88
CA THR A 157 -10.62 -15.26 19.43
C THR A 157 -9.81 -15.88 20.56
N ASP A 158 -8.52 -15.54 20.69
CA ASP A 158 -7.64 -16.16 21.66
C ASP A 158 -7.79 -15.59 23.06
N SER A 159 -8.19 -16.46 24.00
CA SER A 159 -8.18 -16.26 25.44
C SER A 159 -6.86 -16.73 26.09
N GLY A 160 -5.79 -16.82 25.30
CA GLY A 160 -4.47 -17.26 25.77
C GLY A 160 -3.85 -16.28 26.77
N PRO A 161 -2.85 -16.72 27.55
CA PRO A 161 -2.11 -15.82 28.44
C PRO A 161 -1.47 -14.70 27.62
N ALA A 162 -1.50 -13.47 28.15
CA ALA A 162 -0.91 -12.32 27.48
C ALA A 162 0.58 -12.59 27.16
N PRO A 163 1.04 -12.31 25.92
CA PRO A 163 2.43 -12.54 25.55
C PRO A 163 3.41 -11.83 26.49
N ALA A 164 4.43 -12.56 26.96
CA ALA A 164 5.37 -12.10 27.98
C ALA A 164 6.33 -10.99 27.50
N THR A 165 6.40 -10.73 26.18
CA THR A 165 7.28 -9.71 25.61
C THR A 165 6.55 -8.89 24.55
N ALA A 166 6.97 -7.64 24.38
CA ALA A 166 6.48 -6.75 23.33
C ALA A 166 6.61 -7.36 21.92
N ARG A 167 7.71 -8.05 21.63
CA ARG A 167 7.92 -8.73 20.33
C ARG A 167 6.93 -9.88 20.14
N ALA A 168 6.76 -10.73 21.15
CA ALA A 168 5.78 -11.80 21.10
C ALA A 168 4.36 -11.24 20.93
N PHE A 169 4.01 -10.15 21.61
CA PHE A 169 2.73 -9.46 21.43
C PHE A 169 2.51 -9.01 19.98
N LEU A 170 3.49 -8.32 19.38
CA LEU A 170 3.41 -7.89 17.98
C LEU A 170 3.26 -9.06 17.01
N VAL A 171 4.04 -10.13 17.19
CA VAL A 171 3.97 -11.33 16.34
C VAL A 171 2.58 -11.97 16.43
N HIS A 172 1.97 -12.05 17.62
CA HIS A 172 0.61 -12.58 17.78
C HIS A 172 -0.44 -11.70 17.08
N GLU A 173 -0.36 -10.37 17.22
CA GLU A 173 -1.31 -9.47 16.55
C GLU A 173 -1.19 -9.51 15.01
N ILE A 174 0.03 -9.64 14.49
CA ILE A 174 0.28 -9.84 13.07
C ILE A 174 -0.28 -11.19 12.61
N ALA A 175 -0.01 -12.28 13.34
CA ALA A 175 -0.52 -13.60 13.02
C ALA A 175 -2.05 -13.64 13.02
N ASN A 176 -2.70 -13.04 14.02
CA ASN A 176 -4.15 -12.95 14.12
C ASN A 176 -4.77 -12.18 12.93
N SER A 177 -4.11 -11.11 12.49
CA SER A 177 -4.58 -10.32 11.36
C SER A 177 -4.41 -11.07 10.04
N LEU A 178 -3.36 -11.88 9.88
CA LEU A 178 -3.14 -12.72 8.69
C LEU A 178 -4.07 -13.95 8.65
N SER A 179 -4.28 -14.62 9.78
CA SER A 179 -5.03 -15.88 9.83
C SER A 179 -6.55 -15.71 9.87
N GLN A 180 -7.03 -14.61 10.45
CA GLN A 180 -8.46 -14.40 10.66
C GLN A 180 -8.95 -13.01 10.23
N GLY A 181 -8.07 -12.14 9.76
CA GLY A 181 -8.46 -10.80 9.31
C GLY A 181 -9.42 -10.82 8.13
N THR A 182 -10.07 -9.69 7.90
CA THR A 182 -10.71 -9.42 6.61
C THR A 182 -9.64 -9.29 5.52
N PRO A 183 -9.98 -9.47 4.23
CA PRO A 183 -9.02 -9.31 3.12
C PRO A 183 -8.24 -7.99 3.16
N ARG A 184 -8.91 -6.89 3.55
CA ARG A 184 -8.27 -5.59 3.72
C ARG A 184 -7.23 -5.59 4.85
N GLU A 185 -7.52 -6.23 5.97
CA GLU A 185 -6.59 -6.35 7.10
C GLU A 185 -5.39 -7.23 6.75
N VAL A 186 -5.62 -8.38 6.09
CA VAL A 186 -4.56 -9.27 5.60
C VAL A 186 -3.64 -8.53 4.64
N SER A 187 -4.22 -7.82 3.66
CA SER A 187 -3.49 -7.02 2.69
C SER A 187 -2.63 -5.92 3.32
N ALA A 188 -3.21 -5.19 4.28
CA ALA A 188 -2.51 -4.12 4.96
C ALA A 188 -1.32 -4.64 5.80
N VAL A 189 -1.48 -5.78 6.48
CA VAL A 189 -0.40 -6.43 7.23
C VAL A 189 0.66 -7.03 6.29
N ALA A 190 0.27 -7.60 5.15
CA ALA A 190 1.21 -8.05 4.13
C ALA A 190 2.06 -6.89 3.59
N GLY A 191 1.44 -5.72 3.35
CA GLY A 191 2.12 -4.49 2.98
C GLY A 191 3.14 -4.03 4.04
N TYR A 192 2.74 -4.06 5.32
CA TYR A 192 3.65 -3.77 6.44
C TYR A 192 4.85 -4.74 6.47
N LEU A 193 4.61 -6.04 6.26
CA LEU A 193 5.65 -7.08 6.26
C LEU A 193 6.61 -6.96 5.08
N ALA A 194 6.16 -6.44 3.93
CA ALA A 194 7.03 -6.17 2.78
C ALA A 194 8.12 -5.13 3.08
N GLY A 195 7.87 -4.21 4.02
CA GLY A 195 8.85 -3.23 4.50
C GLY A 195 9.80 -3.73 5.59
N GLN A 196 9.68 -4.99 6.03
CA GLN A 196 10.48 -5.53 7.13
C GLN A 196 11.73 -6.27 6.64
N TYR A 197 12.83 -6.08 7.38
CA TYR A 197 14.13 -6.67 7.08
C TYR A 197 14.49 -7.89 7.93
N GLU A 198 13.65 -8.23 8.90
CA GLU A 198 13.85 -9.41 9.74
C GLU A 198 13.03 -10.57 9.17
N ASP A 199 13.61 -11.76 9.18
CA ASP A 199 12.88 -12.98 8.85
C ASP A 199 12.03 -13.41 10.06
N LEU A 200 10.73 -13.14 9.96
CA LEU A 200 9.74 -13.50 10.97
C LEU A 200 9.08 -14.85 10.72
N THR A 201 9.52 -15.60 9.70
CA THR A 201 8.89 -16.86 9.29
C THR A 201 8.87 -17.88 10.44
N GLY A 202 9.97 -18.01 11.18
CA GLY A 202 10.06 -18.93 12.31
C GLY A 202 9.14 -18.60 13.50
N GLU A 203 8.70 -17.35 13.62
CA GLU A 203 7.81 -16.89 14.69
C GLU A 203 6.35 -16.84 14.25
N LEU A 204 6.08 -16.46 13.00
CA LEU A 204 4.73 -16.35 12.46
C LEU A 204 4.17 -17.70 12.00
N MET A 205 4.96 -18.55 11.33
CA MET A 205 4.45 -19.80 10.76
C MET A 205 3.83 -20.73 11.81
N PRO A 206 4.42 -20.96 13.01
CA PRO A 206 3.77 -21.80 14.01
C PRO A 206 2.39 -21.28 14.45
N LEU A 207 2.21 -19.96 14.57
CA LEU A 207 0.95 -19.34 14.93
C LEU A 207 -0.07 -19.44 13.79
N LEU A 208 0.36 -19.19 12.55
CA LEU A 208 -0.48 -19.31 11.37
C LEU A 208 -0.92 -20.75 11.13
N GLU A 209 -0.01 -21.72 11.30
CA GLU A 209 -0.33 -23.15 11.20
C GLU A 209 -1.36 -23.59 12.22
N HIS A 210 -1.23 -23.11 13.46
CA HIS A 210 -2.22 -23.38 14.49
C HIS A 210 -3.58 -22.77 14.17
N ALA A 211 -3.61 -21.52 13.70
CA ALA A 211 -4.85 -20.78 13.47
C ALA A 211 -5.57 -21.15 12.16
N ILE A 212 -4.83 -21.41 11.09
CA ILE A 212 -5.38 -21.71 9.74
C ILE A 212 -5.60 -23.21 9.55
N GLY A 213 -4.75 -24.07 10.12
CA GLY A 213 -4.80 -25.50 9.91
C GLY A 213 -4.64 -25.87 8.42
N ASP A 214 -5.54 -26.71 7.91
CA ASP A 214 -5.52 -27.22 6.53
C ASP A 214 -6.37 -26.38 5.55
N GLU A 215 -6.85 -25.20 5.96
CA GLU A 215 -7.74 -24.35 5.15
C GLU A 215 -7.01 -23.70 3.97
N ARG A 216 -7.02 -24.41 2.82
CA ARG A 216 -6.37 -23.96 1.58
C ARG A 216 -6.77 -22.55 1.12
N PRO A 217 -8.04 -22.12 1.15
CA PRO A 217 -8.41 -20.76 0.74
C PRO A 217 -7.72 -19.68 1.57
N GLN A 218 -7.62 -19.87 2.90
CA GLN A 218 -6.98 -18.93 3.80
C GLN A 218 -5.46 -18.89 3.58
N TRP A 219 -4.82 -20.04 3.35
CA TRP A 219 -3.41 -20.09 2.95
C TRP A 219 -3.16 -19.37 1.61
N ALA A 220 -4.09 -19.49 0.65
CA ALA A 220 -4.00 -18.78 -0.62
C ALA A 220 -4.15 -17.26 -0.42
N GLU A 221 -5.09 -16.80 0.41
CA GLU A 221 -5.24 -15.38 0.77
C GLU A 221 -3.94 -14.81 1.36
N VAL A 222 -3.37 -15.48 2.36
CA VAL A 222 -2.10 -15.06 3.00
C VAL A 222 -0.96 -15.03 1.98
N ALA A 223 -0.79 -16.10 1.20
CA ALA A 223 0.30 -16.21 0.22
C ALA A 223 0.19 -15.15 -0.89
N THR A 224 -1.01 -14.94 -1.43
CA THR A 224 -1.27 -14.01 -2.52
C THR A 224 -1.05 -12.56 -2.10
N ASN A 225 -1.49 -12.18 -0.90
CA ASN A 225 -1.26 -10.85 -0.32
C ASN A 225 0.23 -10.60 -0.03
N LEU A 226 0.91 -11.56 0.61
CA LEU A 226 2.34 -11.44 0.92
C LEU A 226 3.19 -11.30 -0.34
N LEU A 227 2.86 -12.03 -1.41
CA LEU A 227 3.57 -11.92 -2.69
C LEU A 227 3.20 -10.65 -3.45
N ALA A 228 1.93 -10.26 -3.45
CA ALA A 228 1.44 -9.05 -4.12
C ALA A 228 2.10 -7.77 -3.55
N ALA A 229 2.38 -7.74 -2.26
CA ALA A 229 3.05 -6.63 -1.57
C ALA A 229 4.52 -6.44 -1.95
N GLN A 230 5.17 -7.42 -2.59
CA GLN A 230 6.60 -7.37 -2.91
C GLN A 230 6.86 -6.50 -4.15
N GLY A 231 7.93 -5.70 -4.11
CA GLY A 231 8.38 -4.95 -5.28
C GLY A 231 8.88 -5.86 -6.42
N ILE A 232 8.95 -5.33 -7.65
CA ILE A 232 9.57 -6.03 -8.79
C ILE A 232 11.06 -5.64 -8.94
N PRO A 233 11.93 -6.51 -9.49
CA PRO A 233 11.68 -7.92 -9.82
C PRO A 233 11.41 -8.75 -8.55
N ARG A 234 10.69 -9.87 -8.65
CA ARG A 234 10.41 -10.84 -7.57
C ARG A 234 10.29 -12.25 -8.15
N PRO A 235 10.48 -13.33 -7.36
CA PRO A 235 10.39 -14.69 -7.87
C PRO A 235 8.95 -15.07 -8.22
N GLY A 236 8.79 -15.97 -9.19
CA GLY A 236 7.49 -16.57 -9.53
C GLY A 236 7.02 -17.58 -8.47
N VAL A 237 5.76 -17.97 -8.55
CA VAL A 237 5.16 -18.98 -7.69
C VAL A 237 5.84 -20.33 -7.89
N ALA A 238 6.13 -20.72 -9.14
CA ALA A 238 6.84 -21.96 -9.43
C ALA A 238 8.24 -22.01 -8.78
N ASP A 239 8.96 -20.88 -8.76
CA ASP A 239 10.29 -20.79 -8.12
C ASP A 239 10.19 -20.90 -6.60
N LEU A 240 9.18 -20.25 -6.00
CA LEU A 240 8.93 -20.29 -4.56
C LEU A 240 8.51 -21.71 -4.11
N LEU A 241 7.58 -22.34 -4.83
CA LEU A 241 7.10 -23.71 -4.55
C LEU A 241 8.19 -24.76 -4.73
N SER A 242 9.09 -24.57 -5.70
CA SER A 242 10.22 -25.48 -5.92
C SER A 242 11.37 -25.30 -4.93
N ALA A 243 11.23 -24.37 -3.97
CA ALA A 243 12.26 -24.01 -2.99
C ALA A 243 13.60 -23.59 -3.62
N LYS A 244 13.57 -23.13 -4.87
CA LYS A 244 14.76 -22.66 -5.61
C LYS A 244 15.13 -21.22 -5.27
N ALA A 245 14.17 -20.43 -4.77
CA ALA A 245 14.44 -19.09 -4.30
C ALA A 245 15.23 -19.16 -2.99
N GLU A 246 16.47 -18.66 -2.99
CA GLU A 246 17.31 -18.64 -1.80
C GLU A 246 17.40 -17.25 -1.17
N PRO A 247 17.66 -17.15 0.15
CA PRO A 247 17.73 -15.87 0.84
C PRO A 247 18.73 -14.85 0.30
N ARG A 248 19.83 -15.36 -0.27
CA ARG A 248 20.88 -14.51 -0.88
C ARG A 248 20.42 -13.86 -2.18
N ASP A 249 19.39 -14.38 -2.83
CA ASP A 249 18.90 -13.88 -4.12
C ASP A 249 18.05 -12.61 -3.93
N TRP A 250 17.53 -12.38 -2.71
CA TRP A 250 16.60 -11.29 -2.40
C TRP A 250 16.99 -10.53 -1.12
N PRO A 251 18.18 -9.89 -1.10
CA PRO A 251 18.65 -9.19 0.08
C PRO A 251 17.67 -8.07 0.48
N GLY A 252 17.24 -8.11 1.74
CA GLY A 252 16.35 -7.10 2.31
C GLY A 252 14.86 -7.29 2.02
N ARG A 253 14.44 -8.50 1.61
CA ARG A 253 13.04 -8.87 1.37
C ARG A 253 12.64 -10.12 2.12
N GLN A 254 12.85 -10.11 3.43
CA GLN A 254 12.71 -11.28 4.29
C GLN A 254 11.27 -11.82 4.36
N SER A 255 10.26 -10.98 4.12
CA SER A 255 8.86 -11.43 4.01
C SER A 255 8.58 -12.35 2.81
N LEU A 256 9.48 -12.45 1.83
CA LEU A 256 9.40 -13.48 0.78
C LEU A 256 9.47 -14.90 1.35
N PHE A 257 10.18 -15.14 2.45
CA PHE A 257 10.25 -16.47 3.07
C PHE A 257 8.92 -16.85 3.72
N LEU A 258 8.22 -15.88 4.29
CA LEU A 258 6.88 -16.10 4.80
C LEU A 258 5.90 -16.39 3.65
N ALA A 259 5.99 -15.66 2.53
CA ALA A 259 5.20 -15.94 1.33
C ALA A 259 5.49 -17.36 0.79
N GLN A 260 6.76 -17.76 0.75
CA GLN A 260 7.19 -19.08 0.33
C GLN A 260 6.64 -20.18 1.25
N ALA A 261 6.75 -20.00 2.56
CA ALA A 261 6.25 -20.95 3.56
C ALA A 261 4.72 -21.10 3.49
N ALA A 262 3.98 -20.00 3.29
CA ALA A 262 2.54 -20.03 3.05
C ALA A 262 2.18 -20.77 1.75
N LEU A 263 2.91 -20.52 0.65
CA LEU A 263 2.72 -21.25 -0.61
C LEU A 263 3.00 -22.75 -0.46
N GLN A 264 4.01 -23.15 0.31
CA GLN A 264 4.33 -24.56 0.56
C GLN A 264 3.19 -25.33 1.24
N LYS A 265 2.30 -24.65 2.00
CA LYS A 265 1.09 -25.26 2.56
C LYS A 265 0.07 -25.67 1.50
N LEU A 266 0.05 -24.99 0.36
CA LEU A 266 -0.87 -25.30 -0.74
C LEU A 266 -0.40 -26.47 -1.61
N LYS A 267 0.92 -26.71 -1.66
CA LYS A 267 1.62 -27.64 -2.56
C LYS A 267 1.41 -27.29 -4.06
N ALA A 268 2.36 -27.68 -4.90
CA ALA A 268 2.24 -27.46 -6.34
C ALA A 268 1.16 -28.38 -6.94
N SER A 269 0.13 -27.79 -7.56
CA SER A 269 -0.93 -28.50 -8.27
C SER A 269 -1.70 -27.54 -9.18
N PRO A 270 -2.33 -28.02 -10.28
CA PRO A 270 -3.21 -27.18 -11.11
C PRO A 270 -4.37 -26.55 -10.32
N GLU A 271 -4.85 -27.22 -9.27
CA GLU A 271 -5.86 -26.70 -8.36
C GLU A 271 -5.33 -25.52 -7.52
N THR A 272 -4.06 -25.57 -7.11
CA THR A 272 -3.38 -24.44 -6.44
C THR A 272 -3.29 -23.25 -7.38
N ASP A 273 -2.86 -23.44 -8.63
CA ASP A 273 -2.77 -22.35 -9.61
C ASP A 273 -4.15 -21.70 -9.82
N THR A 274 -5.19 -22.53 -9.99
CA THR A 274 -6.58 -22.07 -10.12
C THR A 274 -7.03 -21.25 -8.92
N LEU A 275 -6.69 -21.69 -7.71
CA LEU A 275 -7.03 -20.98 -6.47
C LEU A 275 -6.31 -19.64 -6.39
N LEU A 276 -4.99 -19.62 -6.62
CA LEU A 276 -4.18 -18.39 -6.55
C LEU A 276 -4.64 -17.35 -7.59
N ILE A 277 -4.90 -17.77 -8.84
CA ILE A 277 -5.41 -16.90 -9.90
C ILE A 277 -6.73 -16.25 -9.47
N LYS A 278 -7.67 -17.05 -8.95
CA LYS A 278 -8.98 -16.55 -8.52
C LYS A 278 -8.84 -15.57 -7.36
N THR A 279 -7.99 -15.87 -6.38
CA THR A 279 -7.75 -14.99 -5.23
C THR A 279 -7.14 -13.65 -5.67
N TRP A 280 -6.08 -13.64 -6.49
CA TRP A 280 -5.49 -12.38 -6.97
C TRP A 280 -6.46 -11.49 -7.76
N ILE A 281 -7.35 -12.09 -8.55
CA ILE A 281 -8.36 -11.33 -9.31
C ILE A 281 -9.47 -10.82 -8.38
N ALA A 282 -9.92 -11.63 -7.42
CA ALA A 282 -10.92 -11.23 -6.44
C ALA A 282 -10.44 -10.08 -5.54
N GLU A 283 -9.15 -10.08 -5.20
CA GLU A 283 -8.51 -9.08 -4.34
C GLU A 283 -7.84 -7.94 -5.12
N ALA A 284 -8.10 -7.83 -6.43
CA ALA A 284 -7.70 -6.70 -7.24
C ALA A 284 -8.07 -5.33 -6.61
N PRO A 285 -9.22 -5.15 -5.91
CA PRO A 285 -9.53 -3.89 -5.23
C PRO A 285 -8.55 -3.51 -4.11
N LEU A 286 -7.73 -4.44 -3.62
CA LEU A 286 -6.79 -4.21 -2.52
C LEU A 286 -5.37 -4.00 -3.03
N HIS A 287 -4.95 -4.77 -4.04
CA HIS A 287 -3.58 -4.75 -4.54
C HIS A 287 -3.50 -5.04 -6.05
N ALA A 288 -4.25 -4.32 -6.88
CA ALA A 288 -4.30 -4.50 -8.33
C ALA A 288 -2.91 -4.57 -9.00
N TRP A 289 -1.99 -3.69 -8.59
CA TRP A 289 -0.61 -3.69 -9.09
C TRP A 289 0.12 -5.00 -8.75
N GLY A 290 0.02 -5.45 -7.50
CA GLY A 290 0.61 -6.69 -7.03
C GLY A 290 0.00 -7.90 -7.72
N SER A 291 -1.32 -7.98 -7.79
CA SER A 291 -2.05 -9.05 -8.52
C SER A 291 -1.62 -9.13 -9.98
N ALA A 292 -1.58 -7.99 -10.69
CA ALA A 292 -1.24 -7.95 -12.11
C ALA A 292 0.15 -8.53 -12.39
N ASN A 293 1.13 -8.18 -11.56
CA ASN A 293 2.50 -8.68 -11.72
C ASN A 293 2.63 -10.16 -11.36
N SER A 294 1.86 -10.69 -10.41
CA SER A 294 1.82 -12.14 -10.12
C SER A 294 1.15 -12.93 -11.24
N LEU A 295 0.09 -12.39 -11.82
CA LEU A 295 -0.69 -13.06 -12.87
C LEU A 295 0.05 -13.17 -14.21
N LEU A 296 1.19 -12.49 -14.40
CA LEU A 296 2.01 -12.62 -15.60
C LEU A 296 2.53 -14.05 -15.82
N GLU A 297 2.86 -14.78 -14.75
CA GLU A 297 3.24 -16.20 -14.82
C GLU A 297 2.09 -17.08 -15.32
N TYR A 298 0.86 -16.64 -15.09
CA TYR A 298 -0.37 -17.35 -15.41
C TYR A 298 -1.12 -16.74 -16.60
N ALA A 299 -0.48 -15.88 -17.39
CA ALA A 299 -1.17 -15.06 -18.38
C ALA A 299 -1.86 -15.89 -19.48
N ASP A 300 -1.25 -17.02 -19.86
CA ASP A 300 -1.80 -17.97 -20.85
C ASP A 300 -2.73 -19.03 -20.22
N ASN A 301 -2.94 -19.00 -18.89
CA ASN A 301 -3.84 -19.93 -18.24
C ASN A 301 -5.31 -19.57 -18.58
N PRO A 302 -6.13 -20.52 -19.08
CA PRO A 302 -7.54 -20.26 -19.38
C PRO A 302 -8.35 -19.73 -18.19
N VAL A 303 -7.99 -20.15 -16.96
CA VAL A 303 -8.63 -19.67 -15.72
C VAL A 303 -8.38 -18.17 -15.53
N THR A 304 -7.17 -17.67 -15.82
CA THR A 304 -6.85 -16.23 -15.76
C THR A 304 -7.74 -15.44 -16.71
N THR A 305 -7.85 -15.92 -17.95
CA THR A 305 -8.66 -15.27 -18.98
C THR A 305 -10.14 -15.22 -18.59
N GLU A 306 -10.72 -16.35 -18.18
CA GLU A 306 -12.15 -16.42 -17.84
C GLU A 306 -12.48 -15.65 -16.56
N THR A 307 -11.65 -15.80 -15.51
CA THR A 307 -11.89 -15.12 -14.23
C THR A 307 -11.74 -13.60 -14.39
N LEU A 308 -10.74 -13.12 -15.16
CA LEU A 308 -10.57 -11.70 -15.43
C LEU A 308 -11.70 -11.15 -16.30
N ARG A 309 -12.16 -11.90 -17.31
CA ARG A 309 -13.33 -11.52 -18.11
C ARG A 309 -14.55 -11.28 -17.23
N GLN A 310 -14.84 -12.21 -16.32
CA GLN A 310 -15.95 -12.07 -15.38
C GLN A 310 -15.77 -10.86 -14.45
N ALA A 311 -14.57 -10.65 -13.91
CA ALA A 311 -14.27 -9.49 -13.06
C ALA A 311 -14.49 -8.16 -13.80
N LEU A 312 -14.06 -8.07 -15.07
CA LEU A 312 -14.28 -6.90 -15.92
C LEU A 312 -15.77 -6.66 -16.21
N GLN A 313 -16.54 -7.72 -16.48
CA GLN A 313 -17.98 -7.63 -16.72
C GLN A 313 -18.77 -7.23 -15.47
N ASN A 314 -18.35 -7.73 -14.30
CA ASN A 314 -18.92 -7.42 -12.99
C ASN A 314 -18.40 -6.09 -12.40
N ASP A 315 -17.62 -5.34 -13.17
CA ASP A 315 -17.08 -4.03 -12.79
C ASP A 315 -16.20 -4.02 -11.52
N VAL A 316 -15.49 -5.13 -11.25
CA VAL A 316 -14.61 -5.28 -10.08
C VAL A 316 -13.45 -4.29 -10.15
N ALA A 317 -13.26 -3.49 -9.08
CA ALA A 317 -12.16 -2.52 -9.00
C ALA A 317 -10.78 -3.21 -9.13
N GLY A 318 -9.83 -2.51 -9.74
CA GLY A 318 -8.48 -3.00 -10.03
C GLY A 318 -8.37 -3.91 -11.26
N SER A 319 -9.48 -4.46 -11.76
CA SER A 319 -9.46 -5.37 -12.92
C SER A 319 -8.99 -4.71 -14.22
N SER A 320 -9.18 -3.40 -14.40
CA SER A 320 -8.63 -2.70 -15.58
C SER A 320 -7.11 -2.59 -15.52
N TYR A 321 -6.51 -2.49 -14.34
CA TYR A 321 -5.05 -2.48 -14.19
C TYR A 321 -4.44 -3.85 -14.52
N ILE A 322 -5.06 -4.94 -14.07
CA ILE A 322 -4.66 -6.31 -14.42
C ILE A 322 -4.75 -6.51 -15.94
N ALA A 323 -5.89 -6.17 -16.53
CA ALA A 323 -6.09 -6.32 -17.98
C ALA A 323 -5.12 -5.48 -18.82
N TRP A 324 -4.83 -4.25 -18.39
CA TRP A 324 -3.81 -3.41 -19.02
C TRP A 324 -2.44 -4.07 -19.01
N THR A 325 -2.02 -4.58 -17.85
CA THR A 325 -0.70 -5.21 -17.66
C THR A 325 -0.54 -6.42 -18.57
N LEU A 326 -1.55 -7.31 -18.62
CA LEU A 326 -1.55 -8.49 -19.49
C LEU A 326 -1.58 -8.12 -20.98
N ALA A 327 -2.38 -7.13 -21.38
CA ALA A 327 -2.45 -6.69 -22.77
C ALA A 327 -1.14 -6.09 -23.27
N ASN A 328 -0.42 -5.38 -22.39
CA ASN A 328 0.87 -4.76 -22.67
C ASN A 328 2.00 -5.79 -22.84
N THR A 329 1.88 -6.96 -22.20
CA THR A 329 2.81 -8.10 -22.38
C THR A 329 2.39 -9.07 -23.50
N GLY A 330 1.28 -8.80 -24.20
CA GLY A 330 0.86 -9.54 -25.39
C GLY A 330 -0.38 -10.42 -25.19
N HIS A 331 -0.85 -10.61 -23.95
CA HIS A 331 -2.00 -11.45 -23.62
C HIS A 331 -3.30 -10.64 -23.71
N ARG A 332 -3.90 -10.63 -24.90
CA ARG A 332 -5.02 -9.73 -25.25
C ARG A 332 -6.41 -10.37 -25.23
N ALA A 333 -6.55 -11.57 -24.66
CA ALA A 333 -7.79 -12.35 -24.72
C ALA A 333 -9.01 -11.68 -24.05
N THR A 334 -8.80 -10.75 -23.12
CA THR A 334 -9.84 -9.98 -22.42
C THR A 334 -9.91 -8.51 -22.85
N LEU A 335 -9.17 -8.14 -23.91
CA LEU A 335 -8.97 -6.74 -24.28
C LEU A 335 -10.27 -6.03 -24.67
N SER A 336 -11.20 -6.74 -25.32
CA SER A 336 -12.49 -6.16 -25.72
C SER A 336 -13.32 -5.74 -24.51
N GLU A 337 -13.46 -6.65 -23.53
CA GLU A 337 -14.15 -6.42 -22.27
C GLU A 337 -13.46 -5.34 -21.45
N ALA A 338 -12.12 -5.34 -21.43
CA ALA A 338 -11.32 -4.35 -20.73
C ALA A 338 -11.52 -2.94 -21.27
N LEU A 339 -11.52 -2.77 -22.61
CA LEU A 339 -11.77 -1.49 -23.26
C LEU A 339 -13.21 -1.00 -23.05
N ALA A 340 -14.18 -1.91 -23.04
CA ALA A 340 -15.58 -1.56 -22.75
C ALA A 340 -15.75 -1.07 -21.30
N ARG A 341 -15.08 -1.71 -20.35
CA ARG A 341 -15.07 -1.27 -18.94
C ARG A 341 -14.30 0.04 -18.74
N ALA A 342 -13.15 0.20 -19.40
CA ALA A 342 -12.25 1.33 -19.18
C ALA A 342 -12.91 2.71 -19.36
N LEU A 343 -13.85 2.85 -20.31
CA LEU A 343 -14.63 4.09 -20.46
C LEU A 343 -15.51 4.39 -19.26
N LYS A 344 -16.12 3.37 -18.65
CA LYS A 344 -16.98 3.53 -17.46
C LYS A 344 -16.16 3.99 -16.26
N VAL A 345 -14.98 3.39 -16.08
CA VAL A 345 -14.05 3.75 -15.00
C VAL A 345 -13.51 5.17 -15.19
N ALA A 346 -13.11 5.54 -16.41
CA ALA A 346 -12.64 6.89 -16.72
C ALA A 346 -13.71 7.98 -16.54
N ASP A 347 -15.00 7.61 -16.48
CA ASP A 347 -16.11 8.52 -16.22
C ASP A 347 -16.66 8.43 -14.78
N ARG A 348 -15.86 7.92 -13.83
CA ARG A 348 -16.26 7.76 -12.41
C ARG A 348 -15.27 8.46 -11.48
N PRO A 349 -15.59 9.65 -10.92
CA PRO A 349 -14.70 10.39 -10.03
C PRO A 349 -14.25 9.64 -8.78
N ASP A 350 -15.15 8.86 -8.17
CA ASP A 350 -14.90 8.11 -6.93
C ASP A 350 -14.25 6.74 -7.16
N THR A 351 -13.67 6.51 -8.35
CA THR A 351 -13.02 5.23 -8.66
C THR A 351 -11.68 5.08 -7.94
N ASP A 352 -11.28 3.83 -7.70
CA ASP A 352 -9.93 3.50 -7.27
C ASP A 352 -8.88 4.06 -8.26
N LEU A 353 -7.81 4.65 -7.72
CA LEU A 353 -6.79 5.34 -8.52
C LEU A 353 -5.97 4.39 -9.37
N THR A 354 -5.67 3.19 -8.85
CA THR A 354 -4.92 2.17 -9.62
C THR A 354 -5.78 1.62 -10.74
N ASP A 355 -7.08 1.43 -10.49
CA ASP A 355 -8.02 1.02 -11.54
C ASP A 355 -8.19 2.09 -12.63
N LEU A 356 -8.26 3.37 -12.24
CA LEU A 356 -8.28 4.51 -13.17
C LEU A 356 -7.02 4.56 -14.03
N GLN A 357 -5.85 4.33 -13.41
CA GLN A 357 -4.57 4.27 -14.12
C GLN A 357 -4.62 3.19 -15.20
N GLY A 358 -5.06 1.98 -14.85
CA GLY A 358 -5.23 0.87 -15.80
C GLY A 358 -6.21 1.18 -16.92
N ALA A 359 -7.36 1.76 -16.57
CA ALA A 359 -8.40 2.13 -17.54
C ALA A 359 -7.94 3.20 -18.54
N ALA A 360 -7.31 4.28 -18.05
CA ALA A 360 -6.77 5.34 -18.90
C ALA A 360 -5.67 4.79 -19.84
N ALA A 361 -4.79 3.94 -19.30
CA ALA A 361 -3.72 3.33 -20.09
C ALA A 361 -4.27 2.35 -21.15
N LEU A 362 -5.28 1.54 -20.85
CA LEU A 362 -5.98 0.68 -21.83
C LEU A 362 -6.52 1.50 -23.02
N LEU A 363 -7.24 2.58 -22.75
CA LEU A 363 -7.83 3.43 -23.79
C LEU A 363 -6.76 4.11 -24.64
N ARG A 364 -5.68 4.57 -24.01
CA ARG A 364 -4.54 5.22 -24.67
C ARG A 364 -3.77 4.25 -25.56
N ASP A 365 -3.44 3.07 -25.05
CA ASP A 365 -2.50 2.15 -25.68
C ASP A 365 -3.21 1.22 -26.68
N HIS A 366 -4.42 0.78 -26.35
CA HIS A 366 -5.15 -0.25 -27.11
C HIS A 366 -6.52 0.20 -27.62
N GLY A 367 -7.02 1.36 -27.22
CA GLY A 367 -8.33 1.85 -27.66
C GLY A 367 -8.41 2.14 -29.16
N SER A 368 -9.63 2.09 -29.69
CA SER A 368 -9.93 2.63 -31.01
C SER A 368 -9.83 4.16 -31.03
N ASP A 369 -9.75 4.75 -32.22
CA ASP A 369 -9.75 6.21 -32.38
C ASP A 369 -11.03 6.86 -31.83
N GLN A 370 -12.16 6.15 -31.85
CA GLN A 370 -13.41 6.61 -31.24
C GLN A 370 -13.31 6.64 -29.71
N GLN A 371 -12.77 5.57 -29.11
CA GLN A 371 -12.57 5.49 -27.66
C GLN A 371 -11.56 6.53 -27.17
N LEU A 372 -10.51 6.80 -27.94
CA LEU A 372 -9.55 7.86 -27.63
C LEU A 372 -10.20 9.25 -27.68
N LYS A 373 -11.11 9.51 -28.63
CA LYS A 373 -11.90 10.74 -28.66
C LYS A 373 -12.83 10.87 -27.45
N GLN A 374 -13.44 9.77 -27.01
CA GLN A 374 -14.27 9.73 -25.80
C GLN A 374 -13.44 10.06 -24.55
N LEU A 375 -12.25 9.44 -24.40
CA LEU A 375 -11.33 9.76 -23.32
C LEU A 375 -10.95 11.24 -23.29
N ALA A 376 -10.61 11.83 -24.44
CA ALA A 376 -10.33 13.26 -24.54
C ALA A 376 -11.55 14.13 -24.16
N GLY A 377 -12.77 13.66 -24.47
CA GLY A 377 -14.02 14.27 -24.03
C GLY A 377 -14.21 14.23 -22.52
N LEU A 378 -13.90 13.11 -21.86
CA LEU A 378 -13.96 12.95 -20.41
C LEU A 378 -12.96 13.85 -19.69
N VAL A 379 -11.71 13.90 -20.17
CA VAL A 379 -10.70 14.85 -19.69
C VAL A 379 -11.24 16.28 -19.75
N ARG A 380 -11.87 16.68 -20.86
CA ARG A 380 -12.46 18.02 -21.00
C ARG A 380 -13.65 18.24 -20.07
N LYS A 381 -14.53 17.24 -19.91
CA LYS A 381 -15.69 17.28 -18.99
C LYS A 381 -15.23 17.58 -17.57
N TYR A 382 -14.26 16.83 -17.06
CA TYR A 382 -13.81 16.95 -15.68
C TYR A 382 -12.96 18.18 -15.42
N GLN A 383 -12.33 18.77 -16.45
CA GLN A 383 -11.63 20.04 -16.31
C GLN A 383 -12.47 21.13 -15.62
N THR A 384 -13.79 21.14 -15.84
CA THR A 384 -14.73 22.06 -15.19
C THR A 384 -15.57 21.40 -14.10
N ALA A 385 -15.93 20.13 -14.25
CA ALA A 385 -16.83 19.44 -13.31
C ALA A 385 -16.15 18.99 -12.02
N ASP A 386 -14.90 18.51 -12.10
CA ASP A 386 -14.12 18.07 -10.94
C ASP A 386 -12.63 18.23 -11.24
N ARG A 387 -12.05 19.30 -10.69
CA ARG A 387 -10.66 19.66 -10.95
C ARG A 387 -9.66 18.64 -10.38
N ASN A 388 -9.98 18.01 -9.24
CA ASN A 388 -9.09 17.04 -8.62
C ASN A 388 -9.05 15.76 -9.45
N PHE A 389 -10.22 15.24 -9.80
CA PHE A 389 -10.31 14.06 -10.66
C PHE A 389 -9.71 14.31 -12.04
N TYR A 390 -9.92 15.50 -12.62
CA TYR A 390 -9.28 15.92 -13.87
C TYR A 390 -7.76 15.79 -13.81
N HIS A 391 -7.11 16.27 -12.74
CA HIS A 391 -5.66 16.23 -12.63
C HIS A 391 -5.13 14.79 -12.69
N VAL A 392 -5.80 13.87 -12.01
CA VAL A 392 -5.42 12.46 -11.97
C VAL A 392 -5.71 11.77 -13.31
N LEU A 393 -6.91 11.92 -13.86
CA LEU A 393 -7.28 11.34 -15.15
C LEU A 393 -6.36 11.84 -16.28
N TRP A 394 -6.05 13.14 -16.28
CA TRP A 394 -5.11 13.73 -17.23
C TRP A 394 -3.72 13.10 -17.13
N GLN A 395 -3.20 12.95 -15.90
CA GLN A 395 -1.89 12.38 -15.65
C GLN A 395 -1.80 10.97 -16.23
N TYR A 396 -2.73 10.09 -15.87
CA TYR A 396 -2.72 8.70 -16.35
C TYR A 396 -2.98 8.57 -17.85
N ALA A 397 -3.78 9.47 -18.44
CA ALA A 397 -4.02 9.48 -19.87
C ALA A 397 -2.81 9.98 -20.70
N THR A 398 -1.80 10.61 -20.07
CA THR A 398 -0.70 11.28 -20.79
C THR A 398 0.71 10.80 -20.44
N GLU A 399 0.92 9.97 -19.42
CA GLU A 399 2.27 9.47 -19.08
C GLU A 399 2.65 8.20 -19.89
N SER A 400 3.07 8.34 -21.16
CA SER A 400 3.74 7.22 -21.88
C SER A 400 4.66 7.56 -23.06
N GLY A 401 4.72 8.81 -23.52
CA GLY A 401 5.52 9.18 -24.70
C GLY A 401 4.96 8.64 -26.02
N SER A 402 3.70 8.21 -26.07
CA SER A 402 3.06 7.58 -27.23
C SER A 402 2.57 8.62 -28.26
N PRO A 403 2.62 8.36 -29.58
CA PRO A 403 2.00 9.24 -30.59
C PRO A 403 0.49 9.48 -30.37
N ARG A 404 -0.20 8.55 -29.69
CA ARG A 404 -1.62 8.68 -29.32
C ARG A 404 -1.84 9.67 -28.17
N GLU A 405 -0.82 9.89 -27.34
CA GLU A 405 -0.78 10.92 -26.29
C GLU A 405 -1.06 12.31 -26.86
N ALA A 406 -0.50 12.63 -28.04
CA ALA A 406 -0.65 13.93 -28.69
C ALA A 406 -2.13 14.32 -28.93
N ARG A 407 -3.02 13.33 -29.14
CA ARG A 407 -4.47 13.55 -29.32
C ARG A 407 -5.17 13.87 -28.01
N VAL A 408 -4.78 13.22 -26.91
CA VAL A 408 -5.26 13.58 -25.56
C VAL A 408 -4.73 14.97 -25.19
N LEU A 409 -3.44 15.24 -25.46
CA LEU A 409 -2.81 16.53 -25.20
C LEU A 409 -3.50 17.69 -25.94
N ALA A 410 -4.01 17.45 -27.15
CA ALA A 410 -4.73 18.45 -27.94
C ALA A 410 -6.00 19.00 -27.24
N SER A 411 -6.63 18.23 -26.34
CA SER A 411 -7.77 18.70 -25.54
C SER A 411 -7.41 19.89 -24.64
N ARG A 412 -6.17 19.95 -24.13
CA ARG A 412 -5.63 21.08 -23.35
C ARG A 412 -5.30 22.29 -24.23
N CYS A 413 -4.84 22.05 -25.45
CA CYS A 413 -4.49 23.11 -26.41
C CYS A 413 -5.73 23.79 -27.01
N ALA A 414 -6.84 23.07 -27.20
CA ALA A 414 -8.09 23.65 -27.68
C ALA A 414 -8.69 24.70 -26.72
N ALA A 415 -8.36 24.64 -25.42
CA ALA A 415 -8.76 25.64 -24.43
C ALA A 415 -7.80 26.83 -24.31
N ARG A 416 -6.57 26.73 -24.84
CA ARG A 416 -5.56 27.81 -24.80
C ARG A 416 -5.50 28.65 -26.07
N SER A 417 -6.52 28.55 -26.92
CA SER A 417 -6.83 29.53 -27.96
C SER A 417 -7.62 30.73 -27.40
N MET A 418 -7.13 31.30 -26.29
CA MET A 418 -7.17 32.73 -25.99
C MET A 418 -5.94 33.04 -25.13
N ARG A 419 -4.90 33.54 -25.83
CA ARG A 419 -3.63 34.12 -25.33
C ARG A 419 -2.55 33.13 -24.81
N GLY A 420 -1.54 32.91 -25.67
CA GLY A 420 -0.16 33.18 -25.24
C GLY A 420 0.81 32.02 -25.05
N VAL A 421 0.58 30.80 -25.56
CA VAL A 421 1.61 29.73 -25.47
C VAL A 421 1.77 28.99 -26.80
N ARG A 422 2.33 29.69 -27.79
CA ARG A 422 3.03 29.08 -28.93
C ARG A 422 4.50 29.48 -28.81
N ARG A 423 5.34 28.68 -28.15
CA ARG A 423 6.78 28.64 -28.47
C ARG A 423 7.57 27.42 -27.97
N ASP A 424 7.17 26.75 -26.89
CA ASP A 424 8.09 25.73 -26.31
C ASP A 424 7.85 24.28 -26.71
N ALA A 425 6.73 23.94 -27.36
CA ALA A 425 6.41 22.54 -27.71
C ALA A 425 7.04 22.07 -29.04
N VAL A 426 7.64 22.95 -29.85
CA VAL A 426 8.16 22.60 -31.18
C VAL A 426 9.66 22.22 -31.16
N LEU A 427 10.38 22.49 -30.07
CA LEU A 427 11.84 22.32 -30.02
C LEU A 427 12.33 20.94 -29.54
N ARG A 428 11.45 20.02 -29.12
CA ARG A 428 11.87 18.66 -28.71
C ARG A 428 11.76 17.57 -29.79
N TYR A 429 11.33 17.91 -31.00
CA TYR A 429 11.27 16.97 -32.13
C TYR A 429 12.31 17.25 -33.23
N ARG A 430 13.31 18.10 -32.94
CA ARG A 430 14.52 18.22 -33.75
C ARG A 430 15.75 18.23 -32.84
N ARG A 431 16.13 17.05 -32.37
CA ARG A 431 17.52 16.64 -32.13
C ARG A 431 17.58 15.14 -31.95
#